data_AF-A0A834E0Z5-F1
#
_entry.id   AF-A0A834E0Z5-F1
#
_cell.length_a   1.000
_cell.length_b   1.000
_cell.length_c   1.000
_cell.angle_alpha   90.00
_cell.angle_beta   90.00
_cell.angle_gamma   90.00
#
_symmetry.space_group_name_H-M   'P 1'
#
loop_
_entity.id
_entity.type
_entity.pdbx_description
1 polymer ?
#
loop_
_entity_poly.entity_id
_entity_poly.type
_entity_poly.pdbx_seq_one_letter_code
_entity_poly.pdbx_strand_id
1 'polypeptide(L)'
;MESALPAAGFLYWVGVGTVAYLTLRIAYSLFTALQVWGLGHELGVGPGLGEWAVVTGSTDGIGKSYAEELARHGMKVILISRSQDKLQQVSSEIMNNVGMSYEYPEYFLDVPDLDNIIKKLINVNILSVCKMTRLVLPGMVERSKGVILNISSASGMMPVPLLTIYSATKAFVDFFSQCIHQEYRSKGIFVQSVLPFFVATKLAKIRKATLQVPSSETYVKSALKTVGLKSRTNGYPVHSLMGSLFSILPSWLYFKVIMNFNKSLRSRHLKKAKKN
;
A
#
# COMPACT_ATOMS: atom_id res chain seq x y z
N MET A 1 23.81 -2.12 -58.33
CA MET A 1 23.82 -1.48 -57.00
C MET A 1 22.83 -2.23 -56.13
N GLU A 2 23.25 -3.31 -55.49
CA GLU A 2 22.47 -3.94 -54.42
C GLU A 2 23.16 -3.61 -53.11
N SER A 3 22.56 -2.70 -52.35
CA SER A 3 22.94 -2.44 -50.96
C SER A 3 22.47 -3.61 -50.11
N ALA A 4 23.29 -4.66 -50.02
CA ALA A 4 23.12 -5.71 -49.04
C ALA A 4 23.27 -5.06 -47.66
N LEU A 5 22.15 -4.78 -46.99
CA LEU A 5 22.14 -4.50 -45.56
C LEU A 5 22.98 -5.59 -44.87
N PRO A 6 24.02 -5.23 -44.09
CA PRO A 6 24.85 -6.24 -43.46
C PRO A 6 23.93 -7.16 -42.66
N ALA A 7 24.01 -8.48 -42.91
CA ALA A 7 23.19 -9.47 -42.23
C ALA A 7 23.30 -9.23 -40.73
N ALA A 8 22.25 -8.61 -40.17
CA ALA A 8 22.26 -8.15 -38.81
C ALA A 8 22.52 -9.35 -37.89
N GLY A 9 23.72 -9.41 -37.32
CA GLY A 9 24.11 -10.51 -36.45
C GLY A 9 23.18 -10.63 -35.25
N PHE A 10 23.18 -11.78 -34.59
CA PHE A 10 22.33 -12.09 -33.43
C PHE A 10 22.24 -10.94 -32.40
N LEU A 11 23.36 -10.29 -32.07
CA LEU A 11 23.42 -9.17 -31.12
C LEU A 11 22.62 -7.94 -31.56
N TYR A 12 22.53 -7.67 -32.87
CA TYR A 12 21.70 -6.57 -33.39
C TYR A 12 20.22 -6.83 -33.09
N TRP A 13 19.72 -8.04 -33.38
CA TRP A 13 18.32 -8.39 -33.13
C TRP A 13 17.98 -8.46 -31.64
N VAL A 14 18.93 -8.88 -30.79
CA VAL A 14 18.82 -8.74 -29.34
C VAL A 14 18.71 -7.28 -28.93
N GLY A 15 19.53 -6.40 -29.52
CA GLY A 15 19.45 -4.94 -29.29
C GLY A 15 18.10 -4.35 -29.71
N VAL A 16 17.64 -4.66 -30.93
CA VAL A 16 16.33 -4.21 -31.44
C VAL A 16 15.19 -4.72 -30.56
N GLY A 17 15.19 -5.99 -30.19
CA GLY A 17 14.19 -6.59 -29.30
C GLY A 17 14.17 -5.92 -27.92
N THR A 18 15.35 -5.58 -27.39
CA THR A 18 15.46 -4.88 -26.09
C THR A 18 14.88 -3.47 -26.17
N VAL A 19 15.23 -2.71 -27.22
CA VAL A 19 14.70 -1.35 -27.42
C VAL A 19 13.19 -1.38 -27.62
N ALA A 20 12.68 -2.30 -28.44
CA ALA A 20 11.24 -2.49 -28.64
C ALA A 20 10.51 -2.84 -27.33
N TYR A 21 11.05 -3.77 -26.54
CA TYR A 21 10.50 -4.14 -25.23
C TYR A 21 10.46 -2.94 -24.26
N LEU A 22 11.56 -2.20 -24.14
CA LEU A 22 11.64 -1.03 -23.27
C LEU A 22 10.69 0.08 -23.74
N THR A 23 10.58 0.29 -25.05
CA THR A 23 9.68 1.29 -25.64
C THR A 23 8.22 0.93 -25.35
N LEU A 24 7.83 -0.33 -25.58
CA LEU A 24 6.48 -0.82 -25.28
C LEU A 24 6.17 -0.72 -23.78
N ARG A 25 7.13 -1.07 -22.92
CA ARG A 25 6.98 -0.97 -21.47
C ARG A 25 6.80 0.48 -21.00
N ILE A 26 7.58 1.41 -21.54
CA ILE A 26 7.45 2.85 -21.22
C ILE A 26 6.12 3.39 -21.75
N ALA A 27 5.77 3.09 -23.00
CA ALA A 27 4.51 3.52 -23.60
C ALA A 27 3.30 3.00 -22.81
N TYR A 28 3.29 1.72 -22.43
CA TYR A 28 2.27 1.15 -21.56
C TYR A 28 2.23 1.83 -20.19
N SER A 29 3.38 2.08 -19.57
CA SER A 29 3.45 2.80 -18.30
C SER A 29 2.86 4.22 -18.41
N LEU A 30 3.20 4.97 -19.44
CA LEU A 30 2.67 6.32 -19.71
C LEU A 30 1.17 6.29 -20.00
N PHE A 31 0.70 5.33 -20.79
CA PHE A 31 -0.72 5.14 -21.06
C PHE A 31 -1.50 4.86 -19.77
N THR A 32 -1.04 3.93 -18.94
CA THR A 32 -1.72 3.66 -17.65
C THR A 32 -1.63 4.84 -16.69
N ALA A 33 -0.57 5.64 -16.74
CA ALA A 33 -0.45 6.85 -15.94
C ALA A 33 -1.45 7.92 -16.43
N LEU A 34 -1.60 8.10 -17.74
CA LEU A 34 -2.59 9.00 -18.32
C LEU A 34 -4.02 8.56 -17.98
N GLN A 35 -4.32 7.26 -18.10
CA GLN A 35 -5.65 6.75 -17.74
C GLN A 35 -6.00 6.96 -16.26
N VAL A 36 -5.04 6.69 -15.35
CA VAL A 36 -5.31 6.79 -13.91
C VAL A 36 -5.29 8.24 -13.42
N TRP A 37 -4.35 9.06 -13.90
CA TRP A 37 -4.08 10.39 -13.33
C TRP A 37 -4.60 11.55 -14.20
N GLY A 38 -4.70 11.37 -15.52
CA GLY A 38 -5.12 12.43 -16.46
C GLY A 38 -6.58 12.35 -16.84
N LEU A 39 -7.10 11.14 -17.10
CA LEU A 39 -8.50 10.90 -17.48
C LEU A 39 -9.38 10.51 -16.28
N GLY A 40 -8.84 10.67 -15.06
CA GLY A 40 -9.29 10.04 -13.82
C GLY A 40 -10.80 9.78 -13.70
N HIS A 41 -11.16 8.57 -13.30
CA HIS A 41 -12.54 8.13 -13.15
C HIS A 41 -13.07 8.50 -11.75
N GLU A 42 -13.43 9.77 -11.52
CA GLU A 42 -14.13 10.17 -10.28
C GLU A 42 -15.50 9.48 -10.11
N LEU A 43 -16.07 8.99 -11.20
CA LEU A 43 -17.39 8.34 -11.26
C LEU A 43 -17.43 6.91 -10.69
N GLY A 44 -16.32 6.40 -10.13
CA GLY A 44 -16.19 5.00 -9.77
C GLY A 44 -16.66 4.66 -8.37
N VAL A 45 -16.35 5.50 -7.37
CA VAL A 45 -16.56 5.16 -5.96
C VAL A 45 -17.85 5.80 -5.45
N GLY A 46 -18.77 4.97 -4.97
CA GLY A 46 -20.07 5.40 -4.44
C GLY A 46 -21.04 4.22 -4.34
N PRO A 47 -22.35 4.47 -4.11
CA PRO A 47 -23.39 3.44 -4.00
C PRO A 47 -23.43 2.47 -5.18
N GLY A 48 -22.98 2.90 -6.36
CA GLY A 48 -22.84 2.07 -7.55
C GLY A 48 -21.87 0.89 -7.38
N LEU A 49 -20.84 0.97 -6.52
CA LEU A 49 -19.98 -0.17 -6.16
C LEU A 49 -20.58 -1.02 -5.03
N GLY A 50 -21.37 -0.40 -4.17
CA GLY A 50 -22.07 -1.00 -3.05
C GLY A 50 -22.56 0.09 -2.10
N GLU A 51 -23.72 -0.09 -1.48
CA GLU A 51 -24.27 0.93 -0.57
C GLU A 51 -23.45 1.10 0.72
N TRP A 52 -22.74 0.06 1.14
CA TRP A 52 -22.07 -0.01 2.43
C TRP A 52 -20.56 -0.09 2.28
N ALA A 53 -19.85 0.67 3.11
CA ALA A 53 -18.41 0.61 3.24
C ALA A 53 -18.04 0.27 4.69
N VAL A 54 -17.25 -0.78 4.90
CA VAL A 54 -16.69 -1.10 6.21
C VAL A 54 -15.25 -0.59 6.24
N VAL A 55 -14.94 0.31 7.17
CA VAL A 55 -13.61 0.91 7.30
C VAL A 55 -13.01 0.57 8.65
N THR A 56 -11.91 -0.17 8.62
CA THR A 56 -11.14 -0.50 9.81
C THR A 56 -10.04 0.54 10.06
N GLY A 57 -9.75 0.84 11.32
CA GLY A 57 -8.72 1.84 11.67
C GLY A 57 -9.15 3.27 11.34
N SER A 58 -10.45 3.54 11.44
CA SER A 58 -11.10 4.78 11.02
C SER A 58 -10.96 5.97 11.98
N THR A 59 -10.24 5.81 13.10
CA THR A 59 -10.12 6.88 14.12
C THR A 59 -9.12 7.97 13.76
N ASP A 60 -8.16 7.68 12.87
CA ASP A 60 -7.12 8.65 12.50
C ASP A 60 -6.50 8.36 11.12
N GLY A 61 -5.75 9.33 10.59
CA GLY A 61 -4.92 9.20 9.39
C GLY A 61 -5.68 8.70 8.16
N ILE A 62 -5.07 7.76 7.43
CA ILE A 62 -5.59 7.23 6.16
C ILE A 62 -6.97 6.59 6.35
N GLY A 63 -7.17 5.78 7.39
CA GLY A 63 -8.44 5.10 7.64
C GLY A 63 -9.58 6.08 7.91
N LYS A 64 -9.32 7.12 8.72
CA LYS A 64 -10.29 8.21 8.93
C LYS A 64 -10.64 8.91 7.63
N SER A 65 -9.64 9.29 6.83
CA SER A 65 -9.89 9.98 5.56
C SER A 65 -10.64 9.10 4.56
N TYR A 66 -10.42 7.78 4.53
CA TYR A 66 -11.26 6.86 3.74
C TYR A 66 -12.71 6.88 4.22
N ALA A 67 -12.96 6.80 5.53
CA ALA A 67 -14.32 6.85 6.07
C ALA A 67 -15.04 8.16 5.69
N GLU A 68 -14.37 9.30 5.83
CA GLU A 68 -14.92 10.62 5.48
C GLU A 68 -15.18 10.75 3.97
N GLU A 69 -14.23 10.34 3.13
CA GLU A 69 -14.41 10.41 1.67
C GLU A 69 -15.49 9.45 1.17
N LEU A 70 -15.56 8.22 1.68
CA LEU A 70 -16.61 7.27 1.27
C LEU A 70 -18.00 7.76 1.68
N ALA A 71 -18.11 8.42 2.85
CA ALA A 71 -19.35 9.08 3.26
C ALA A 71 -19.71 10.27 2.35
N ARG A 72 -18.72 11.09 1.94
CA ARG A 72 -18.92 12.18 0.96
C ARG A 72 -19.40 11.67 -0.41
N HIS A 73 -19.00 10.45 -0.79
CA HIS A 73 -19.47 9.79 -2.01
C HIS A 73 -20.82 9.07 -1.82
N GLY A 74 -21.52 9.27 -0.69
CA GLY A 74 -22.88 8.79 -0.45
C GLY A 74 -22.99 7.35 0.07
N MET A 75 -21.89 6.72 0.50
CA MET A 75 -21.93 5.36 1.06
C MET A 75 -22.29 5.38 2.55
N LYS A 76 -23.00 4.33 3.01
CA LYS A 76 -23.25 4.06 4.44
C LYS A 76 -21.98 3.46 5.05
N VAL A 77 -21.32 4.18 5.95
CA VAL A 77 -20.01 3.77 6.48
C VAL A 77 -20.13 3.12 7.86
N ILE A 78 -19.65 1.87 7.97
CA ILE A 78 -19.46 1.17 9.24
C ILE A 78 -18.01 1.35 9.68
N LEU A 79 -17.80 1.81 10.91
CA LEU A 79 -16.49 2.09 11.47
C LEU A 79 -16.08 0.99 12.44
N ILE A 80 -14.87 0.44 12.28
CA ILE A 80 -14.28 -0.56 13.19
C ILE A 80 -12.99 -0.01 13.80
N SER A 81 -12.93 0.06 15.14
CA SER A 81 -11.76 0.57 15.89
C SER A 81 -11.60 -0.04 17.29
N ARG A 82 -10.52 0.34 17.99
CA ARG A 82 -9.94 -0.34 19.16
C ARG A 82 -10.69 -0.17 20.50
N SER A 83 -11.66 0.74 20.63
CA SER A 83 -12.27 1.04 21.95
C SER A 83 -13.58 0.28 22.17
N GLN A 84 -13.66 -0.56 23.20
CA GLN A 84 -14.92 -1.18 23.58
C GLN A 84 -14.99 -1.57 25.06
N ASP A 85 -15.58 -0.72 25.90
CA ASP A 85 -16.11 -1.17 27.20
C ASP A 85 -17.35 -2.09 27.04
N LYS A 86 -17.75 -2.53 25.82
CA LYS A 86 -19.04 -3.23 25.56
C LYS A 86 -19.04 -4.44 24.59
N LEU A 87 -17.92 -5.08 24.24
CA LEU A 87 -17.93 -6.24 23.31
C LEU A 87 -16.86 -7.28 23.67
N GLN A 88 -16.70 -7.53 24.96
CA GLN A 88 -15.40 -7.77 25.56
C GLN A 88 -14.71 -9.12 25.35
N GLN A 89 -15.29 -10.16 24.75
CA GLN A 89 -14.63 -11.48 24.82
C GLN A 89 -14.31 -12.17 23.48
N VAL A 90 -14.96 -11.78 22.38
CA VAL A 90 -14.58 -12.23 21.02
C VAL A 90 -13.85 -11.13 20.24
N SER A 91 -13.91 -9.89 20.76
CA SER A 91 -13.29 -8.66 20.24
C SER A 91 -11.76 -8.63 20.28
N SER A 92 -11.16 -9.24 21.30
CA SER A 92 -9.76 -9.07 21.67
C SER A 92 -8.79 -9.55 20.57
N GLU A 93 -9.25 -10.44 19.69
CA GLU A 93 -8.45 -10.95 18.57
C GLU A 93 -8.77 -10.32 17.20
N ILE A 94 -9.88 -9.58 17.06
CA ILE A 94 -10.42 -9.17 15.74
C ILE A 94 -10.50 -7.64 15.56
N MET A 95 -10.38 -6.81 16.60
CA MET A 95 -10.63 -5.36 16.48
C MET A 95 -9.43 -4.41 16.65
N ASN A 96 -8.22 -4.88 16.37
CA ASN A 96 -7.00 -4.05 16.39
C ASN A 96 -6.54 -3.55 15.00
N ASN A 97 -7.44 -3.21 14.08
CA ASN A 97 -7.07 -2.89 12.69
C ASN A 97 -6.61 -1.44 12.47
N VAL A 98 -5.74 -0.92 13.33
CA VAL A 98 -4.90 0.23 12.98
C VAL A 98 -3.54 -0.34 12.65
N GLY A 99 -3.10 -0.22 11.38
CA GLY A 99 -1.78 -0.68 10.98
C GLY A 99 -0.71 -0.16 11.95
N MET A 100 0.04 -1.09 12.54
CA MET A 100 1.07 -0.77 13.51
C MET A 100 2.44 -0.79 12.84
N SER A 101 3.33 0.08 13.31
CA SER A 101 4.75 0.09 12.95
C SER A 101 5.60 0.16 14.22
N TYR A 102 6.91 0.13 14.05
CA TYR A 102 7.88 0.33 15.12
C TYR A 102 7.76 1.74 15.68
N GLU A 103 8.14 1.94 16.95
CA GLU A 103 8.26 3.28 17.49
C GLU A 103 9.39 4.07 16.81
N TYR A 104 10.51 3.40 16.52
CA TYR A 104 11.64 3.91 15.77
C TYR A 104 12.37 2.75 15.08
N PRO A 105 13.17 2.99 14.02
CA PRO A 105 13.93 1.92 13.39
C PRO A 105 14.97 1.33 14.33
N GLU A 106 15.02 0.01 14.46
CA GLU A 106 15.94 -0.68 15.37
C GLU A 106 16.42 -2.01 14.76
N TYR A 107 17.64 -2.43 15.11
CA TYR A 107 18.16 -3.74 14.76
C TYR A 107 17.28 -4.82 15.38
N PHE A 108 17.07 -5.91 14.65
CA PHE A 108 16.08 -6.93 15.01
C PHE A 108 16.26 -7.47 16.44
N LEU A 109 17.50 -7.74 16.84
CA LEU A 109 17.82 -8.27 18.18
C LEU A 109 17.76 -7.20 19.28
N ASP A 110 17.81 -5.92 18.91
CA ASP A 110 17.82 -4.79 19.85
C ASP A 110 16.41 -4.21 20.05
N VAL A 111 15.38 -4.78 19.41
CA VAL A 111 13.99 -4.34 19.57
C VAL A 111 13.54 -4.65 21.00
N PRO A 112 13.11 -3.64 21.78
CA PRO A 112 12.56 -3.88 23.11
C PRO A 112 11.30 -4.74 23.04
N ASP A 113 11.20 -5.73 23.93
CA ASP A 113 10.04 -6.64 24.01
C ASP A 113 9.71 -7.30 22.65
N LEU A 114 10.76 -7.81 21.98
CA LEU A 114 10.72 -8.32 20.61
C LEU A 114 9.61 -9.34 20.38
N ASP A 115 9.42 -10.30 21.29
CA ASP A 115 8.39 -11.34 21.15
C ASP A 115 6.98 -10.77 21.10
N ASN A 116 6.69 -9.77 21.94
CA ASN A 116 5.41 -9.10 21.93
C ASN A 116 5.24 -8.24 20.67
N ILE A 117 6.30 -7.53 20.24
CA ILE A 117 6.28 -6.75 18.99
C ILE A 117 6.01 -7.66 17.78
N ILE A 118 6.63 -8.85 17.72
CA ILE A 118 6.38 -9.86 16.67
C ILE A 118 4.90 -10.25 16.67
N LYS A 119 4.38 -10.74 17.82
CA LYS A 119 2.98 -11.18 17.94
C LYS A 119 2.01 -10.05 17.56
N LYS A 120 2.27 -8.84 18.04
CA LYS A 120 1.40 -7.69 17.82
C LYS A 120 1.41 -7.24 16.36
N LEU A 121 2.57 -7.14 15.71
CA LEU A 121 2.64 -6.76 14.30
C LEU A 121 2.01 -7.81 13.38
N ILE A 122 2.23 -9.10 13.65
CA ILE A 122 1.59 -10.18 12.88
C ILE A 122 0.07 -10.13 13.06
N ASN A 123 -0.42 -10.07 14.30
CA ASN A 123 -1.86 -10.06 14.55
C ASN A 123 -2.55 -8.83 13.92
N VAL A 124 -1.94 -7.66 14.06
CA VAL A 124 -2.54 -6.39 13.61
C VAL A 124 -2.42 -6.17 12.11
N ASN A 125 -1.32 -6.56 11.48
CA ASN A 125 -1.09 -6.28 10.06
C ASN A 125 -1.44 -7.47 9.14
N ILE A 126 -1.40 -8.71 9.63
CA ILE A 126 -1.60 -9.93 8.82
C ILE A 126 -2.94 -10.58 9.19
N LEU A 127 -3.08 -11.04 10.44
CA LEU A 127 -4.23 -11.85 10.85
C LEU A 127 -5.55 -11.12 10.66
N SER A 128 -5.56 -9.84 11.02
CA SER A 128 -6.67 -8.91 10.77
C SER A 128 -7.17 -8.88 9.33
N VAL A 129 -6.26 -8.72 8.37
CA VAL A 129 -6.57 -8.62 6.94
C VAL A 129 -7.16 -9.93 6.45
N CYS A 130 -6.58 -11.06 6.87
CA CYS A 130 -7.09 -12.39 6.54
C CYS A 130 -8.49 -12.62 7.12
N LYS A 131 -8.70 -12.34 8.42
CA LYS A 131 -9.99 -12.55 9.11
C LYS A 131 -11.07 -11.63 8.54
N MET A 132 -10.78 -10.34 8.29
CA MET A 132 -11.74 -9.41 7.70
C MET A 132 -12.10 -9.78 6.27
N THR A 133 -11.11 -10.18 5.46
CA THR A 133 -11.37 -10.66 4.09
C THR A 133 -12.26 -11.89 4.11
N ARG A 134 -11.95 -12.90 4.95
CA ARG A 134 -12.76 -14.10 5.12
C ARG A 134 -14.20 -13.78 5.56
N LEU A 135 -14.39 -12.77 6.40
CA LEU A 135 -15.71 -12.37 6.91
C LEU A 135 -16.60 -11.80 5.79
N VAL A 136 -16.06 -10.91 4.95
CA VAL A 136 -16.87 -10.17 3.96
C VAL A 136 -16.97 -10.87 2.60
N LEU A 137 -15.97 -11.68 2.25
CA LEU A 137 -15.82 -12.24 0.91
C LEU A 137 -16.96 -13.20 0.50
N PRO A 138 -17.47 -14.12 1.35
CA PRO A 138 -18.57 -15.00 0.97
C PRO A 138 -19.81 -14.24 0.49
N GLY A 139 -20.24 -13.22 1.25
CA GLY A 139 -21.38 -12.40 0.86
C GLY A 139 -21.12 -11.54 -0.37
N MET A 140 -19.88 -11.06 -0.58
CA MET A 140 -19.53 -10.37 -1.82
C MET A 140 -19.63 -11.30 -3.04
N VAL A 141 -19.18 -12.55 -2.91
CA VAL A 141 -19.24 -13.57 -3.96
C VAL A 141 -20.68 -13.95 -4.28
N GLU A 142 -21.53 -14.14 -3.27
CA GLU A 142 -22.97 -14.41 -3.46
C GLU A 142 -23.64 -13.31 -4.29
N ARG A 143 -23.26 -12.04 -4.06
CA ARG A 143 -23.76 -10.90 -4.83
C ARG A 143 -23.03 -10.65 -6.15
N SER A 144 -21.99 -11.44 -6.45
CA SER A 144 -21.07 -11.25 -7.59
C SER A 144 -20.54 -9.82 -7.71
N LYS A 145 -20.38 -9.13 -6.57
CA LYS A 145 -20.05 -7.71 -6.52
C LYS A 145 -19.43 -7.33 -5.18
N GLY A 146 -18.23 -6.76 -5.23
CA GLY A 146 -17.57 -6.23 -4.05
C GLY A 146 -16.21 -5.63 -4.36
N VAL A 147 -15.77 -4.74 -3.47
CA VAL A 147 -14.44 -4.12 -3.52
C VAL A 147 -13.77 -4.27 -2.15
N ILE A 148 -12.52 -4.73 -2.15
CA ILE A 148 -11.68 -4.80 -0.94
C ILE A 148 -10.43 -3.95 -1.17
N LEU A 149 -10.20 -2.97 -0.29
CA LEU A 149 -9.00 -2.14 -0.31
C LEU A 149 -8.12 -2.50 0.89
N ASN A 150 -6.99 -3.13 0.64
CA ASN A 150 -6.03 -3.51 1.66
C ASN A 150 -4.85 -2.53 1.68
N ILE A 151 -4.63 -1.90 2.83
CA ILE A 151 -3.58 -0.87 3.00
C ILE A 151 -2.25 -1.53 3.39
N SER A 152 -1.42 -1.78 2.38
CA SER A 152 -0.02 -2.17 2.53
C SER A 152 0.86 -0.92 2.76
N SER A 153 2.05 -0.85 2.17
CA SER A 153 3.01 0.25 2.27
C SER A 153 4.08 0.09 1.19
N ALA A 154 4.73 1.18 0.79
CA ALA A 154 5.95 1.12 -0.01
C ALA A 154 7.05 0.23 0.63
N SER A 155 7.05 0.08 1.95
CA SER A 155 7.92 -0.87 2.68
C SER A 155 7.59 -2.36 2.44
N GLY A 156 6.48 -2.66 1.77
CA GLY A 156 6.15 -4.00 1.26
C GLY A 156 6.60 -4.22 -0.18
N MET A 157 7.03 -3.17 -0.89
CA MET A 157 7.54 -3.29 -2.27
C MET A 157 8.97 -3.84 -2.30
N MET A 158 9.77 -3.48 -1.30
CA MET A 158 11.17 -3.87 -1.16
C MET A 158 11.54 -3.96 0.33
N PRO A 159 12.56 -4.76 0.71
CA PRO A 159 12.92 -4.94 2.10
C PRO A 159 13.46 -3.66 2.75
N VAL A 160 12.99 -3.33 3.95
CA VAL A 160 13.41 -2.12 4.68
C VAL A 160 14.16 -2.51 5.96
N PRO A 161 15.52 -2.49 5.95
CA PRO A 161 16.33 -2.77 7.15
C PRO A 161 15.95 -1.86 8.32
N LEU A 162 16.08 -2.38 9.55
CA LEU A 162 15.67 -1.74 10.81
C LEU A 162 14.14 -1.59 11.02
N LEU A 163 13.33 -2.08 10.07
CA LEU A 163 11.86 -2.20 10.18
C LEU A 163 11.40 -3.60 9.75
N THR A 164 12.22 -4.62 10.05
CA THR A 164 12.15 -5.97 9.47
C THR A 164 10.75 -6.59 9.53
N ILE A 165 10.15 -6.67 10.72
CA ILE A 165 8.84 -7.32 10.89
C ILE A 165 7.75 -6.51 10.17
N TYR A 166 7.82 -5.17 10.25
CA TYR A 166 6.84 -4.30 9.62
C TYR A 166 6.88 -4.43 8.08
N SER A 167 8.07 -4.32 7.49
CA SER A 167 8.28 -4.49 6.04
C SER A 167 7.79 -5.86 5.57
N ALA A 168 8.11 -6.93 6.29
CA ALA A 168 7.62 -8.28 5.99
C ALA A 168 6.08 -8.38 6.06
N THR A 169 5.45 -7.80 7.09
CA THR A 169 3.98 -7.81 7.20
C THR A 169 3.30 -7.06 6.07
N LYS A 170 3.91 -5.96 5.59
CA LYS A 170 3.38 -5.20 4.45
C LYS A 170 3.58 -5.91 3.12
N ALA A 171 4.70 -6.61 2.93
CA ALA A 171 4.88 -7.49 1.78
C ALA A 171 3.84 -8.63 1.76
N PHE A 172 3.53 -9.24 2.93
CA PHE A 172 2.45 -10.21 3.04
C PHE A 172 1.11 -9.63 2.57
N VAL A 173 0.72 -8.46 3.09
CA VAL A 173 -0.56 -7.82 2.70
C VAL A 173 -0.59 -7.52 1.20
N ASP A 174 0.53 -7.16 0.60
CA ASP A 174 0.61 -6.89 -0.84
C ASP A 174 0.38 -8.17 -1.67
N PHE A 175 1.07 -9.26 -1.33
CA PHE A 175 0.89 -10.53 -2.04
C PHE A 175 -0.48 -11.16 -1.77
N PHE A 176 -0.94 -11.13 -0.51
CA PHE A 176 -2.27 -11.63 -0.15
C PHE A 176 -3.37 -10.97 -0.99
N SER A 177 -3.33 -9.63 -1.08
CA SER A 177 -4.29 -8.86 -1.89
C SER A 177 -4.24 -9.24 -3.38
N GLN A 178 -3.04 -9.46 -3.93
CA GLN A 178 -2.87 -9.86 -5.33
C GLN A 178 -3.44 -11.27 -5.59
N CYS A 179 -3.17 -12.23 -4.70
CA CYS A 179 -3.70 -13.59 -4.82
C CYS A 179 -5.24 -13.58 -4.78
N ILE A 180 -5.84 -12.96 -3.76
CA ILE A 180 -7.30 -12.87 -3.64
C ILE A 180 -7.91 -12.13 -4.85
N HIS A 181 -7.25 -11.09 -5.36
CA HIS A 181 -7.74 -10.45 -6.57
C HIS A 181 -7.82 -11.43 -7.75
N GLN A 182 -6.77 -12.20 -8.02
CA GLN A 182 -6.76 -13.16 -9.14
C GLN A 182 -7.78 -14.28 -8.94
N GLU A 183 -7.92 -14.79 -7.72
CA GLU A 183 -8.85 -15.88 -7.39
C GLU A 183 -10.33 -15.49 -7.57
N TYR A 184 -10.69 -14.23 -7.27
CA TYR A 184 -12.08 -13.79 -7.20
C TYR A 184 -12.48 -12.75 -8.26
N ARG A 185 -11.55 -12.33 -9.13
CA ARG A 185 -11.85 -11.34 -10.20
C ARG A 185 -12.97 -11.81 -11.13
N SER A 186 -12.95 -13.09 -11.53
CA SER A 186 -14.01 -13.66 -12.39
C SER A 186 -15.37 -13.75 -11.70
N LYS A 187 -15.41 -13.63 -10.36
CA LYS A 187 -16.62 -13.60 -9.53
C LYS A 187 -17.09 -12.17 -9.24
N GLY A 188 -16.60 -11.17 -9.98
CA GLY A 188 -16.99 -9.77 -9.82
C GLY A 188 -16.39 -9.06 -8.60
N ILE A 189 -15.34 -9.63 -7.98
CA ILE A 189 -14.69 -9.04 -6.81
C ILE A 189 -13.40 -8.34 -7.21
N PHE A 190 -13.33 -7.04 -6.94
CA PHE A 190 -12.11 -6.27 -7.14
C PHE A 190 -11.35 -6.12 -5.82
N VAL A 191 -10.09 -6.56 -5.79
CA VAL A 191 -9.23 -6.40 -4.60
C VAL A 191 -8.02 -5.56 -4.98
N GLN A 192 -7.78 -4.51 -4.20
CA GLN A 192 -6.71 -3.57 -4.43
C GLN A 192 -5.73 -3.56 -3.26
N SER A 193 -4.45 -3.77 -3.57
CA SER A 193 -3.34 -3.48 -2.68
C SER A 193 -2.92 -2.02 -2.86
N VAL A 194 -2.98 -1.24 -1.77
CA VAL A 194 -2.57 0.16 -1.75
C VAL A 194 -1.26 0.29 -0.97
N LEU A 195 -0.20 0.80 -1.62
CA LEU A 195 1.17 0.86 -1.11
C LEU A 195 1.64 2.31 -0.92
N PRO A 196 1.10 3.04 0.08
CA PRO A 196 1.51 4.42 0.34
C PRO A 196 3.00 4.53 0.67
N PHE A 197 3.64 5.60 0.18
CA PHE A 197 4.84 6.15 0.83
C PHE A 197 4.41 6.98 2.06
N PHE A 198 5.23 7.91 2.54
CA PHE A 198 4.88 8.73 3.69
C PHE A 198 3.62 9.56 3.41
N VAL A 199 2.69 9.52 4.36
CA VAL A 199 1.48 10.35 4.43
C VAL A 199 1.49 11.03 5.80
N ALA A 200 1.16 12.32 5.85
CA ALA A 200 1.15 13.09 7.10
C ALA A 200 0.08 12.54 8.06
N THR A 201 0.52 11.75 9.03
CA THR A 201 -0.33 11.03 10.00
C THR A 201 0.40 10.89 11.34
N LYS A 202 -0.36 10.60 12.40
CA LYS A 202 0.23 10.30 13.73
C LYS A 202 1.12 9.06 13.71
N LEU A 203 0.74 8.01 12.97
CA LEU A 203 1.52 6.78 12.83
C LEU A 203 2.90 7.07 12.23
N ALA A 204 2.97 7.88 11.17
CA ALA A 204 4.23 8.26 10.52
C ALA A 204 5.05 9.28 11.33
N LYS A 205 4.50 9.83 12.43
CA LYS A 205 5.09 10.94 13.21
C LYS A 205 5.39 12.19 12.37
N ILE A 206 4.63 12.41 11.30
CA ILE A 206 4.76 13.58 10.40
C ILE A 206 3.46 14.39 10.43
N ARG A 207 3.57 15.69 10.72
CA ARG A 207 2.41 16.60 10.80
C ARG A 207 2.25 17.51 9.59
N LYS A 208 3.37 17.97 9.00
CA LYS A 208 3.36 18.93 7.90
C LYS A 208 3.20 18.19 6.57
N ALA A 209 2.14 18.50 5.84
CA ALA A 209 1.94 18.02 4.48
C ALA A 209 2.87 18.73 3.48
N THR A 210 3.35 17.99 2.50
CA THR A 210 4.14 18.46 1.35
C THR A 210 3.70 17.72 0.10
N LEU A 211 4.24 18.08 -1.07
CA LEU A 211 3.95 17.36 -2.31
C LEU A 211 4.37 15.88 -2.24
N GLN A 212 5.48 15.56 -1.59
CA GLN A 212 5.93 14.15 -1.44
C GLN A 212 5.24 13.43 -0.28
N VAL A 213 4.80 14.19 0.73
CA VAL A 213 4.13 13.69 1.93
C VAL A 213 2.76 14.34 2.05
N PRO A 214 1.76 13.93 1.25
CA PRO A 214 0.45 14.55 1.25
C PRO A 214 -0.25 14.39 2.60
N SER A 215 -1.28 15.21 2.85
CA SER A 215 -2.23 14.95 3.94
C SER A 215 -2.98 13.64 3.68
N SER A 216 -3.55 13.03 4.72
CA SER A 216 -4.35 11.81 4.54
C SER A 216 -5.57 12.03 3.65
N GLU A 217 -6.19 13.21 3.71
CA GLU A 217 -7.33 13.57 2.85
C GLU A 217 -6.91 13.67 1.38
N THR A 218 -5.86 14.45 1.07
CA THR A 218 -5.35 14.59 -0.30
C THR A 218 -4.90 13.23 -0.86
N TYR A 219 -4.24 12.41 -0.02
CA TYR A 219 -3.83 11.07 -0.40
C TYR A 219 -5.04 10.19 -0.74
N VAL A 220 -6.06 10.14 0.11
CA VAL A 220 -7.24 9.29 -0.10
C VAL A 220 -8.05 9.73 -1.30
N LYS A 221 -8.29 11.04 -1.49
CA LYS A 221 -8.96 11.56 -2.70
C LYS A 221 -8.27 11.09 -3.97
N SER A 222 -6.94 11.11 -3.99
CA SER A 222 -6.16 10.58 -5.10
C SER A 222 -6.25 9.05 -5.20
N ALA A 223 -6.18 8.33 -4.07
CA ALA A 223 -6.17 6.87 -4.08
C ALA A 223 -7.50 6.28 -4.56
N LEU A 224 -8.63 6.91 -4.20
CA LEU A 224 -9.97 6.49 -4.65
C LEU A 224 -10.13 6.54 -6.18
N LYS A 225 -9.45 7.46 -6.87
CA LYS A 225 -9.44 7.52 -8.35
C LYS A 225 -8.82 6.28 -9.01
N THR A 226 -8.08 5.48 -8.25
CA THR A 226 -7.42 4.27 -8.75
C THR A 226 -8.26 3.00 -8.59
N VAL A 227 -9.33 3.06 -7.80
CA VAL A 227 -10.22 1.92 -7.50
C VAL A 227 -10.88 1.44 -8.80
N GLY A 228 -10.87 0.13 -9.04
CA GLY A 228 -11.36 -0.49 -10.27
C GLY A 228 -10.39 -0.43 -11.45
N LEU A 229 -9.37 0.43 -11.42
CA LEU A 229 -8.41 0.60 -12.52
C LEU A 229 -7.12 -0.20 -12.33
N LYS A 230 -6.57 -0.19 -11.11
CA LYS A 230 -5.33 -0.92 -10.78
C LYS A 230 -5.50 -1.75 -9.53
N SER A 231 -5.24 -3.06 -9.60
CA SER A 231 -5.26 -3.94 -8.42
C SER A 231 -4.05 -3.72 -7.49
N ARG A 232 -3.01 -3.03 -7.95
CA ARG A 232 -1.84 -2.65 -7.17
C ARG A 232 -1.44 -1.21 -7.48
N THR A 233 -1.36 -0.36 -6.46
CA THR A 233 -1.18 1.10 -6.64
C THR A 233 -0.48 1.74 -5.46
N ASN A 234 0.27 2.83 -5.69
CA ASN A 234 0.78 3.68 -4.62
C ASN A 234 -0.23 4.76 -4.18
N GLY A 235 -1.42 4.83 -4.79
CA GLY A 235 -2.52 5.71 -4.42
C GLY A 235 -2.33 7.20 -4.74
N TYR A 236 -1.10 7.66 -4.97
CA TYR A 236 -0.79 9.06 -5.24
C TYR A 236 0.23 9.20 -6.38
N PRO A 237 0.08 10.13 -7.34
CA PRO A 237 0.93 10.21 -8.54
C PRO A 237 2.42 10.40 -8.20
N VAL A 238 2.72 11.26 -7.23
CA VAL A 238 4.12 11.48 -6.77
C VAL A 238 4.67 10.21 -6.14
N HIS A 239 3.87 9.47 -5.38
CA HIS A 239 4.27 8.19 -4.80
C HIS A 239 4.49 7.12 -5.88
N SER A 240 3.67 7.11 -6.93
CA SER A 240 3.85 6.22 -8.09
C SER A 240 5.16 6.50 -8.85
N LEU A 241 5.51 7.78 -9.01
CA LEU A 241 6.78 8.19 -9.59
C LEU A 241 7.95 7.74 -8.70
N MET A 242 7.88 7.98 -7.39
CA MET A 242 8.88 7.52 -6.43
C MET A 242 9.06 6.00 -6.50
N GLY A 243 7.97 5.22 -6.50
CA GLY A 243 8.02 3.77 -6.63
C GLY A 243 8.72 3.31 -7.90
N SER A 244 8.47 3.98 -9.03
CA SER A 244 9.12 3.70 -10.32
C SER A 244 10.62 3.98 -10.26
N LEU A 245 11.03 5.12 -9.70
CA LEU A 245 12.45 5.46 -9.52
C LEU A 245 13.17 4.45 -8.62
N PHE A 246 12.53 4.07 -7.50
CA PHE A 246 13.08 3.09 -6.57
C PHE A 246 13.25 1.71 -7.20
N SER A 247 12.35 1.32 -8.12
CA SER A 247 12.42 0.02 -8.81
C SER A 247 13.59 -0.13 -9.79
N ILE A 248 14.23 0.98 -10.17
CA ILE A 248 15.36 0.99 -11.12
C ILE A 248 16.70 0.95 -10.37
N LEU A 249 16.71 1.29 -9.07
CA LEU A 249 17.94 1.34 -8.29
C LEU A 249 18.55 -0.06 -8.12
N PRO A 250 19.87 -0.23 -8.33
CA PRO A 250 20.58 -1.43 -7.92
C PRO A 250 20.38 -1.72 -6.43
N SER A 251 20.23 -2.99 -6.08
CA SER A 251 19.92 -3.42 -4.71
C SER A 251 20.92 -2.88 -3.68
N TRP A 252 22.23 -2.91 -3.99
CA TRP A 252 23.27 -2.40 -3.10
C TRP A 252 23.11 -0.91 -2.77
N LEU A 253 22.71 -0.11 -3.77
CA LEU A 253 22.52 1.33 -3.62
C LEU A 253 21.24 1.61 -2.83
N TYR A 254 20.16 0.90 -3.16
CA TYR A 254 18.91 0.96 -2.40
C TYR A 254 19.14 0.66 -0.92
N PHE A 255 19.79 -0.46 -0.59
CA PHE A 255 20.05 -0.84 0.80
C PHE A 255 20.96 0.17 1.51
N LYS A 256 21.98 0.71 0.83
CA LYS A 256 22.83 1.76 1.40
C LYS A 256 22.03 3.01 1.76
N VAL A 257 21.16 3.48 0.87
CA VAL A 257 20.32 4.67 1.09
C VAL A 257 19.34 4.44 2.25
N ILE A 258 18.59 3.35 2.22
CA ILE A 258 17.57 3.05 3.23
C ILE A 258 18.20 2.79 4.60
N MET A 259 19.31 2.06 4.65
CA MET A 259 20.02 1.80 5.91
C MET A 259 20.53 3.09 6.54
N ASN A 260 21.12 3.99 5.75
CA ASN A 260 21.59 5.29 6.24
C ASN A 260 20.44 6.17 6.74
N PHE A 261 19.32 6.18 6.02
CA PHE A 261 18.11 6.91 6.42
C PHE A 261 17.57 6.40 7.77
N ASN A 262 17.39 5.08 7.91
CA ASN A 262 16.85 4.50 9.15
C ASN A 262 17.83 4.62 10.32
N LYS A 263 19.15 4.49 10.10
CA LYS A 263 20.17 4.78 11.13
C LYS A 263 20.10 6.23 11.61
N SER A 264 19.85 7.18 10.71
CA SER A 264 19.68 8.60 11.06
C SER A 264 18.45 8.82 11.94
N LEU A 265 17.30 8.23 11.58
CA LEU A 265 16.08 8.28 12.39
C LEU A 265 16.28 7.66 13.77
N ARG A 266 16.91 6.47 13.83
CA ARG A 266 17.28 5.81 15.08
C ARG A 266 18.17 6.70 15.95
N SER A 267 19.25 7.23 15.39
CA SER A 267 20.18 8.11 16.12
C SER A 267 19.47 9.33 16.71
N ARG A 268 18.57 9.97 15.94
CA ARG A 268 17.77 11.11 16.43
C ARG A 268 16.86 10.71 17.58
N HIS A 269 16.20 9.55 17.50
CA HIS A 269 15.35 9.04 18.58
C HIS A 269 16.16 8.78 19.86
N LEU A 270 17.26 8.02 19.77
CA LEU A 270 18.11 7.69 20.91
C LEU A 270 18.73 8.93 21.58
N LYS A 271 19.14 9.93 20.78
CA LYS A 271 19.62 11.22 21.32
C LYS A 271 18.55 11.98 22.08
N LYS A 272 17.29 11.89 21.67
CA LYS A 272 16.16 12.51 22.37
C LYS A 272 15.83 11.76 23.66
N ALA A 273 15.85 10.43 23.63
CA ALA A 273 15.61 9.60 24.81
C ALA A 273 16.64 9.81 25.92
N LYS A 274 17.92 10.05 25.59
CA LYS A 274 18.98 10.35 26.57
C LYS A 274 18.90 11.74 27.21
N LYS A 275 18.10 12.65 26.65
CA LYS A 275 17.93 14.04 27.15
C LYS A 275 16.74 14.19 28.10
N ASN A 276 15.89 13.17 28.17
CA ASN A 276 14.70 13.11 29.01
C ASN A 276 14.97 12.12 30.15
#